data_AF-A0A9W7AC23-F1
#
_entry.id   AF-A0A9W7AC23-F1
#
_cell.length_a   1.000
_cell.length_b   1.000
_cell.length_c   1.000
_cell.angle_alpha   90.00
_cell.angle_beta   90.00
_cell.angle_gamma   90.00
#
_symmetry.space_group_name_H-M   'P 1'
#
loop_
_entity.id
_entity.type
_entity.pdbx_description
1 polymer ?
#
loop_
_entity_poly.entity_id
_entity_poly.type
_entity_poly.pdbx_seq_one_letter_code
_entity_poly.pdbx_strand_id
1 'polypeptide(L)'
;MTSQTPQQQQDSREAQLAALKLETSLQKITASYNPSDPQCLLQHLFYNKVDPAQRHLYTRPNHVTPQKWEEAEARNPDPENYVPAPVVGVEALQKRVVQQQLQVKQLKE
;
A
#
# COMPACT_ATOMS: atom_id res chain seq x y z
N MET A 1 26.83 -35.98 31.78
CA MET A 1 25.73 -35.04 32.09
C MET A 1 26.33 -33.64 32.06
N THR A 2 26.21 -32.93 30.94
CA THR A 2 26.71 -31.55 30.81
C THR A 2 25.63 -30.59 31.26
N SER A 3 25.64 -30.23 32.54
CA SER A 3 24.80 -29.17 33.09
C SER A 3 25.32 -27.82 32.58
N GLN A 4 24.56 -27.12 31.75
CA GLN A 4 24.90 -25.76 31.31
C GLN A 4 24.82 -24.80 32.50
N THR A 5 25.80 -23.89 32.59
CA THR A 5 25.86 -22.84 33.60
C THR A 5 24.72 -21.82 33.38
N PRO A 6 24.16 -21.20 34.44
CA PRO A 6 23.04 -20.25 34.32
C PRO A 6 23.30 -19.10 33.33
N GLN A 7 24.56 -18.67 33.23
CA GLN A 7 25.00 -17.61 32.32
C GLN A 7 24.87 -18.02 30.84
N GLN A 8 25.18 -19.28 30.52
CA GLN A 8 25.09 -19.84 29.16
C GLN A 8 23.62 -19.98 28.70
N GLN A 9 22.70 -20.23 29.64
CA GLN A 9 21.27 -20.30 29.36
C GLN A 9 20.64 -18.92 29.12
N GLN A 10 21.14 -17.87 29.78
CA GLN A 10 20.66 -16.50 29.58
C GLN A 10 21.11 -15.92 28.23
N ASP A 11 22.38 -16.08 27.87
CA ASP A 11 22.91 -15.66 26.56
C ASP A 11 22.16 -16.34 25.40
N SER A 12 21.86 -17.63 25.56
CA SER A 12 21.09 -18.41 24.57
C SER A 12 19.67 -17.86 24.35
N ARG A 13 19.02 -17.39 25.43
CA ARG A 13 17.66 -16.81 25.37
C ARG A 13 17.66 -15.44 24.70
N GLU A 14 18.66 -14.62 24.99
CA GLU A 14 18.81 -13.31 24.35
C GLU A 14 19.09 -13.45 22.85
N ALA A 15 19.96 -14.38 22.45
CA ALA A 15 20.23 -14.69 21.05
C ALA A 15 18.96 -15.16 20.31
N GLN A 16 18.13 -16.02 20.93
CA GLN A 16 16.85 -16.44 20.36
C GLN A 16 15.86 -15.28 20.21
N LEU A 17 15.78 -14.37 21.18
CA LEU A 17 14.93 -13.19 21.08
C LEU A 17 15.40 -12.25 19.96
N ALA A 18 16.71 -12.07 19.81
CA ALA A 18 17.29 -11.27 18.73
C ALA A 18 16.97 -11.88 17.35
N ALA A 19 17.08 -13.21 17.21
CA ALA A 19 16.73 -13.92 15.98
C ALA A 19 15.24 -13.74 15.62
N LEU A 20 14.33 -13.87 16.60
CA LEU A 20 12.90 -13.65 16.37
C LEU A 20 12.57 -12.21 15.93
N LYS A 21 13.23 -11.22 16.55
CA LYS A 21 13.08 -9.80 16.17
C LYS A 21 13.56 -9.55 14.75
N LEU A 22 14.67 -10.17 14.35
CA LEU A 22 15.21 -10.07 13.00
C LEU A 22 14.22 -10.68 11.99
N GLU A 23 13.73 -11.90 12.25
CA GLU A 23 12.74 -12.55 11.37
C GLU A 23 11.49 -11.70 11.20
N THR A 24 10.94 -11.18 12.31
CA THR A 24 9.78 -10.28 12.28
C THR A 24 10.06 -9.02 11.45
N SER A 25 11.28 -8.48 11.55
CA SER A 25 11.67 -7.28 10.80
C SER A 25 11.78 -7.56 9.30
N LEU A 26 12.35 -8.71 8.91
CA LEU A 26 12.40 -9.14 7.52
C LEU A 26 11.01 -9.35 6.93
N GLN A 27 10.11 -10.01 7.67
CA GLN A 27 8.71 -10.19 7.27
C GLN A 27 8.01 -8.84 7.04
N LYS A 28 8.22 -7.86 7.93
CA LYS A 28 7.67 -6.50 7.77
C LYS A 28 8.20 -5.81 6.51
N ILE A 29 9.51 -5.93 6.23
CA ILE A 29 10.10 -5.36 5.02
C ILE A 29 9.46 -6.02 3.79
N THR A 30 9.38 -7.34 3.75
CA THR A 30 8.76 -8.05 2.63
C THR A 30 7.30 -7.63 2.42
N ALA A 31 6.51 -7.56 3.50
CA ALA A 31 5.11 -7.10 3.45
C ALA A 31 5.00 -5.65 2.93
N SER A 32 5.89 -4.76 3.36
CA SER A 32 5.87 -3.33 2.99
C SER A 32 6.05 -3.08 1.50
N TYR A 33 6.69 -3.98 0.76
CA TYR A 33 6.93 -3.86 -0.68
C TYR A 33 6.14 -4.87 -1.53
N ASN A 34 5.25 -5.65 -0.91
CA ASN A 34 4.39 -6.59 -1.62
C ASN A 34 3.02 -5.93 -1.93
N PRO A 35 2.66 -5.70 -3.20
CA PRO A 35 1.40 -5.03 -3.55
C PRO A 35 0.13 -5.83 -3.20
N SER A 36 0.27 -7.13 -2.99
CA SER A 36 -0.84 -8.00 -2.53
C SER A 36 -1.03 -7.95 -1.02
N ASP A 37 -0.10 -7.35 -0.28
CA ASP A 37 -0.13 -7.27 1.18
C ASP A 37 -0.86 -5.99 1.63
N PRO A 38 -1.79 -6.06 2.59
CA PRO A 38 -2.45 -4.88 3.16
C PRO A 38 -1.49 -3.88 3.84
N GLN A 39 -0.30 -4.32 4.22
CA GLN A 39 0.74 -3.49 4.83
C GLN A 39 1.66 -2.82 3.79
N CYS A 40 1.39 -2.99 2.49
CA CYS A 40 2.17 -2.37 1.44
C CYS A 40 2.24 -0.85 1.64
N LEU A 41 3.46 -0.31 1.72
CA LEU A 41 3.66 1.13 1.86
C LEU A 41 3.51 1.87 0.54
N LEU A 42 3.67 1.17 -0.58
CA LEU A 42 3.55 1.73 -1.93
C LEU A 42 2.08 1.79 -2.37
N GLN A 43 1.24 2.48 -1.60
CA GLN A 43 -0.16 2.69 -1.92
C GLN A 43 -0.53 4.17 -1.86
N HIS A 44 -1.28 4.65 -2.85
CA HIS A 44 -1.80 6.02 -2.86
C HIS A 44 -3.16 6.08 -3.54
N LEU A 45 -4.01 7.02 -3.11
CA LEU A 45 -5.31 7.31 -3.73
C LEU A 45 -5.13 8.53 -4.63
N PHE A 46 -5.17 8.29 -5.94
CA PHE A 46 -5.21 9.37 -6.93
C PHE A 46 -6.66 9.70 -7.29
N TYR A 47 -6.87 10.69 -8.14
CA TYR A 47 -8.20 11.07 -8.62
C TYR A 47 -8.33 10.80 -10.12
N ASN A 48 -9.35 10.04 -10.50
CA ASN A 48 -9.68 9.78 -11.90
C ASN A 48 -10.92 10.56 -12.29
N LYS A 49 -10.88 11.20 -13.47
CA LYS A 49 -12.04 11.87 -14.03
C LYS A 49 -13.09 10.83 -14.43
N VAL A 50 -14.35 11.08 -14.08
CA VAL A 50 -15.51 10.24 -14.43
C VAL A 50 -16.63 11.13 -14.94
N ASP A 51 -17.56 10.53 -15.69
CA ASP A 51 -18.84 11.17 -15.97
C ASP A 51 -19.63 11.28 -14.65
N PRO A 52 -20.13 12.48 -14.28
CA PRO A 52 -20.95 12.66 -13.08
C PRO A 52 -22.12 11.67 -13.00
N ALA A 53 -22.73 11.33 -14.14
CA ALA A 53 -23.83 10.36 -14.20
C ALA A 53 -23.38 8.95 -13.80
N GLN A 54 -22.11 8.61 -13.95
CA GLN A 54 -21.53 7.30 -13.65
C GLN A 54 -20.82 7.25 -12.28
N ARG A 55 -20.65 8.38 -11.60
CA ARG A 55 -19.93 8.47 -10.32
C ARG A 55 -20.41 7.45 -9.29
N HIS A 56 -21.73 7.27 -9.19
CA HIS A 56 -22.37 6.38 -8.23
C HIS A 56 -21.98 4.90 -8.39
N LEU A 57 -21.39 4.52 -9.52
CA LEU A 57 -20.88 3.15 -9.78
C LEU A 57 -19.52 2.89 -9.11
N TYR A 58 -18.83 3.93 -8.66
CA TYR A 58 -17.51 3.82 -8.04
C TYR A 58 -17.63 3.77 -6.52
N THR A 59 -17.26 2.63 -5.95
CA THR A 59 -17.30 2.38 -4.51
C THR A 59 -15.92 2.03 -3.96
N ARG A 60 -15.72 2.24 -2.65
CA ARG A 60 -14.49 1.88 -1.95
C ARG A 60 -14.08 0.42 -2.23
N PRO A 61 -12.87 0.16 -2.74
CA PRO A 61 -12.36 -1.20 -2.87
C PRO A 61 -12.06 -1.85 -1.53
N ASN A 62 -12.20 -3.18 -1.44
CA ASN A 62 -12.08 -3.93 -0.19
C ASN A 62 -10.73 -3.74 0.55
N HIS A 63 -9.64 -3.54 -0.20
CA HIS A 63 -8.29 -3.37 0.36
C HIS A 63 -8.00 -1.96 0.88
N VAL A 64 -8.86 -0.98 0.60
CA VAL A 64 -8.72 0.41 1.10
C VAL A 64 -9.55 0.55 2.36
N THR A 65 -8.97 1.04 3.47
CA THR A 65 -9.73 1.22 4.71
C THR A 65 -10.81 2.30 4.57
N PRO A 66 -11.94 2.22 5.31
CA PRO A 66 -12.97 3.25 5.29
C PRO A 66 -12.41 4.66 5.56
N GLN A 67 -11.56 4.79 6.57
CA GLN A 67 -10.92 6.05 6.94
C GLN A 67 -10.11 6.66 5.78
N LYS A 68 -9.27 5.87 5.09
CA LYS A 68 -8.48 6.36 3.96
C LYS A 68 -9.37 6.79 2.78
N TRP A 69 -10.47 6.08 2.58
CA TRP A 69 -11.43 6.39 1.52
C TRP A 69 -12.19 7.68 1.81
N GLU A 70 -12.72 7.84 3.02
CA GLU A 70 -13.42 9.05 3.47
C GLU A 70 -12.51 10.28 3.40
N GLU A 71 -11.24 10.15 3.82
CA GLU A 71 -10.26 11.24 3.70
C GLU A 71 -10.01 11.62 2.23
N ALA A 72 -9.97 10.65 1.32
CA ALA A 72 -9.79 10.92 -0.11
C ALA A 72 -11.03 11.56 -0.73
N GLU A 73 -12.25 11.13 -0.40
CA GLU A 73 -13.47 11.81 -0.83
C GLU A 73 -13.51 13.26 -0.32
N ALA A 74 -13.13 13.49 0.95
CA ALA A 74 -13.10 14.82 1.54
C ALA A 74 -12.04 15.76 0.94
N ARG A 75 -10.89 15.21 0.52
CA ARG A 75 -9.78 15.96 -0.11
C ARG A 75 -9.87 16.01 -1.63
N ASN A 76 -10.96 15.52 -2.20
CA ASN A 76 -11.15 15.50 -3.63
C ASN A 76 -11.26 16.93 -4.18
N PRO A 77 -10.42 17.32 -5.16
CA PRO A 77 -10.42 18.68 -5.69
C PRO A 77 -11.71 19.05 -6.43
N ASP A 78 -12.42 18.07 -6.99
CA ASP A 78 -13.69 18.26 -7.68
C ASP A 78 -14.56 17.00 -7.48
N PRO A 79 -15.36 16.98 -6.41
CA PRO A 79 -16.20 15.84 -6.04
C PRO A 79 -17.34 15.53 -7.02
N GLU A 80 -17.57 16.32 -8.05
CA GLU A 80 -18.56 15.97 -9.09
C GLU A 80 -17.88 15.15 -10.19
N ASN A 81 -16.69 15.58 -10.61
CA ASN A 81 -16.03 15.03 -11.80
C ASN A 81 -14.92 14.01 -11.50
N TYR A 82 -14.47 13.86 -10.26
CA TYR A 82 -13.35 12.97 -9.93
C TYR A 82 -13.66 11.97 -8.84
N VAL A 83 -13.20 10.73 -8.96
CA VAL A 83 -13.32 9.71 -7.89
C VAL A 83 -11.95 9.23 -7.42
N PRO A 84 -11.79 8.86 -6.13
CA PRO A 84 -10.57 8.23 -5.65
C PRO A 84 -10.31 6.90 -6.38
N ALA A 85 -9.06 6.73 -6.82
CA ALA A 85 -8.57 5.58 -7.54
C ALA A 85 -7.31 5.06 -6.83
N PRO A 86 -7.40 3.95 -6.08
CA PRO A 86 -6.24 3.40 -5.40
C PRO A 86 -5.26 2.82 -6.40
N VAL A 87 -3.99 3.14 -6.20
CA VAL A 87 -2.85 2.62 -6.94
C VAL A 87 -1.94 1.96 -5.91
N VAL A 88 -1.67 0.67 -6.11
CA VAL A 88 -0.86 -0.14 -5.19
C VAL A 88 0.29 -0.78 -5.97
N GLY A 89 1.50 -0.58 -5.48
CA GLY A 89 2.74 -1.04 -6.10
C GLY A 89 3.19 -0.21 -7.30
N VAL A 90 4.40 -0.52 -7.75
CA VAL A 90 5.08 0.19 -8.85
C VAL A 90 4.40 -0.07 -10.19
N GLU A 91 3.89 -1.29 -10.43
CA GLU A 91 3.24 -1.64 -11.70
C GLU A 91 1.97 -0.83 -11.95
N ALA A 92 1.13 -0.65 -10.93
CA ALA A 92 -0.08 0.16 -11.04
C ALA A 92 0.27 1.63 -11.29
N LEU A 93 1.34 2.12 -10.65
CA LEU A 93 1.84 3.47 -10.88
C LEU A 93 2.37 3.64 -12.32
N GLN A 94 3.12 2.66 -12.83
CA GLN A 94 3.60 2.67 -14.21
C GLN A 94 2.46 2.69 -15.21
N LYS A 95 1.41 1.88 -15.01
CA LYS A 95 0.21 1.90 -15.85
C LYS A 95 -0.41 3.30 -15.92
N ARG A 96 -0.48 4.00 -14.79
CA ARG A 96 -0.96 5.39 -14.73
C ARG A 96 -0.08 6.34 -15.52
N VAL A 97 1.25 6.24 -15.40
CA VAL A 97 2.20 7.06 -16.18
C VAL A 97 2.02 6.85 -17.67
N VAL A 98 1.88 5.59 -18.11
CA VAL A 98 1.65 5.26 -19.53
C VAL A 98 0.32 5.85 -20.02
N GLN A 99 -0.77 5.73 -19.24
CA GLN A 99 -2.06 6.32 -19.57
C GLN A 99 -1.96 7.85 -19.73
N GLN A 100 -1.24 8.53 -18.83
CA GLN A 100 -1.03 9.97 -18.92
C GLN A 100 -0.23 10.35 -20.18
N GLN A 101 0.81 9.59 -20.54
CA GLN A 101 1.57 9.82 -21.76
C GLN A 101 0.71 9.66 -23.02
N LEU A 102 -0.17 8.65 -23.06
CA LEU A 102 -1.09 8.45 -24.18
C LEU A 102 -2.09 9.60 -24.30
N GLN A 103 -2.67 10.05 -23.19
CA GLN A 103 -3.61 11.16 -23.18
C GLN A 103 -2.96 12.47 -23.64
N VAL A 104 -1.72 12.74 -23.23
CA VAL A 104 -0.96 13.91 -23.69
C VAL A 104 -0.70 13.86 -25.19
N LYS A 105 -0.46 12.68 -25.78
CA LYS A 105 -0.29 12.55 -27.23
C LYS A 105 -1.58 12.91 -27.98
N GLN A 106 -2.71 12.38 -27.53
CA GLN A 106 -4.02 12.65 -28.14
C GLN A 106 -4.45 14.12 -28.08
N LEU A 107 -4.02 14.86 -27.05
CA LEU A 107 -4.31 16.30 -26.92
C LEU A 107 -3.46 17.19 -27.83
N LYS A 108 -2.36 16.67 -28.39
CA LYS A 108 -1.43 17.40 -29.25
C LYS A 108 -1.71 17.20 -30.74
N GLU A 109 -2.58 16.25 -31.07
CA GLU A 109 -3.09 15.96 -32.42
C GLU A 109 -4.39 16.74 -32.65
#